data_AF-A0A0N0I9V5-F1
#
_entry.id   AF-A0A0N0I9V5-F1
#
_cell.length_a   1.000
_cell.length_b   1.000
_cell.length_c   1.000
_cell.angle_alpha   90.00
_cell.angle_beta   90.00
_cell.angle_gamma   90.00
#
_symmetry.space_group_name_H-M   'P 1'
#
loop_
_entity.id
_entity.type
_entity.pdbx_description
1 polymer ?
#
loop_
_entity_poly.entity_id
_entity_poly.type
_entity_poly.pdbx_seq_one_letter_code
_entity_poly.pdbx_strand_id
1 'polypeptide(L)' 'MRFVDMGRPIGIDAKSGGNPTSIMTVITDKHGNLVNTFPGKTKVN' A
#
# COMPACT_ATOMS: atom_id res chain seq x y z
N MET A 1 -8.15 2.29 -6.35
CA MET A 1 -7.07 1.88 -5.43
C MET A 1 -7.55 0.71 -4.58
N ARG A 2 -6.65 -0.18 -4.16
CA ARG A 2 -6.98 -1.24 -3.20
C ARG A 2 -5.89 -1.38 -2.15
N PHE A 3 -6.27 -1.87 -0.97
CA PHE A 3 -5.35 -2.28 0.08
C PHE A 3 -5.33 -3.80 0.14
N VAL A 4 -4.15 -4.38 0.07
CA VAL A 4 -3.95 -5.83 0.14
C VAL A 4 -3.16 -6.13 1.40
N ASP A 5 -3.67 -7.04 2.24
CA ASP A 5 -2.91 -7.58 3.35
C ASP A 5 -2.05 -8.75 2.83
N MET A 6 -0.74 -8.65 3.03
CA MET A 6 0.23 -9.61 2.56
C MET A 6 0.49 -10.74 3.57
N GLY A 7 -0.14 -10.68 4.76
CA GLY A 7 -0.04 -11.70 5.81
C GLY A 7 1.30 -11.76 6.54
N ARG A 8 2.28 -10.91 6.16
CA ARG A 8 3.58 -10.74 6.80
C ARG A 8 4.07 -9.30 6.65
N PRO A 9 4.98 -8.80 7.50
CA PRO A 9 5.59 -7.50 7.31
C PRO A 9 6.31 -7.41 5.97
N ILE A 10 5.99 -6.40 5.17
CA ILE A 10 6.56 -6.17 3.82
C ILE A 10 7.36 -4.87 3.72
N GLY A 11 7.42 -4.10 4.80
CA GLY A 11 8.15 -2.84 4.84
C GLY A 11 7.68 -1.96 5.98
N ILE A 12 8.07 -0.69 5.89
CA ILE A 12 7.74 0.33 6.86
C ILE A 12 6.70 1.28 6.25
N ASP A 13 5.59 1.50 6.95
CA ASP A 13 4.65 2.55 6.58
C ASP A 13 5.18 3.90 7.11
N ALA A 14 5.84 4.64 6.23
CA ALA A 14 6.36 5.96 6.53
C ALA A 14 5.26 6.96 6.94
N LYS A 15 4.02 6.77 6.48
CA LYS A 15 2.88 7.63 6.83
C LYS A 15 2.25 7.27 8.17
N SER A 16 2.48 6.07 8.69
CA SER A 16 2.03 5.65 10.02
C SER A 16 3.13 5.79 11.10
N GLY A 17 4.06 6.74 10.92
CA GLY A 17 5.13 6.99 11.89
C GLY A 17 6.28 5.99 11.87
N GLY A 18 6.48 5.27 10.75
CA GLY A 18 7.64 4.39 10.59
C GLY A 18 7.46 2.99 11.17
N ASN A 19 6.22 2.53 11.33
CA ASN A 19 5.93 1.20 11.84
C ASN A 19 5.98 0.11 10.74
N PRO A 20 6.42 -1.12 11.05
CA PRO A 20 6.28 -2.25 10.14
C PRO A 20 4.83 -2.47 9.73
N THR A 21 4.60 -2.80 8.46
CA THR A 21 3.25 -3.02 7.90
C THR A 21 3.20 -4.26 7.03
N SER A 22 2.08 -4.97 7.07
CA SER A 22 1.74 -6.03 6.11
C SER A 22 0.88 -5.52 4.96
N ILE A 23 0.45 -4.26 5.01
CA ILE A 23 -0.48 -3.70 4.04
C ILE A 23 0.27 -3.11 2.86
N MET A 24 -0.14 -3.47 1.65
CA MET A 24 0.32 -2.89 0.40
C MET A 24 -0.81 -2.07 -0.24
N THR A 25 -0.54 -0.80 -0.54
CA THR A 25 -1.43 -0.01 -1.39
C THR A 25 -1.12 -0.32 -2.85
N VAL A 26 -2.13 -0.72 -3.62
CA VAL A 26 -2.01 -0.97 -5.07
C VAL A 26 -2.87 0.04 -5.83
N ILE A 27 -2.24 0.78 -6.73
CA ILE A 27 -2.88 1.77 -7.60
C ILE A 27 -2.84 1.24 -9.03
N THR A 28 -4.02 1.16 -9.63
CA THR A 28 -4.20 0.75 -11.02
C THR A 28 -4.87 1.85 -11.83
N ASP A 29 -4.66 1.84 -13.14
CA ASP A 29 -5.44 2.67 -14.06
C ASP A 29 -6.87 2.10 -14.26
N LYS A 30 -7.67 2.77 -15.10
CA LYS A 30 -9.04 2.33 -15.43
C LYS A 30 -9.11 1.00 -16.20
N HIS A 31 -8.00 0.56 -16.79
CA HIS A 31 -7.89 -0.70 -17.52
C HIS A 31 -7.39 -1.85 -16.63
N GLY A 32 -6.99 -1.55 -15.39
CA GLY A 32 -6.47 -2.52 -14.43
C GLY A 32 -4.95 -2.69 -14.46
N ASN A 33 -4.22 -1.90 -15.26
CA ASN A 33 -2.77 -1.96 -15.29
C ASN A 33 -2.17 -1.39 -14.00
N LEU A 34 -1.05 -1.98 -13.54
CA LEU A 34 -0.33 -1.49 -12.38
C LEU A 34 0.30 -0.12 -12.70
N VAL A 35 -0.04 0.88 -11.90
CA VAL A 35 0.55 2.23 -11.99
C VAL A 35 1.59 2.44 -10.89
N ASN A 36 1.25 2.07 -9.64
CA ASN A 36 2.15 2.20 -8.51
C ASN A 36 1.78 1.23 -7.38
N THR A 37 2.77 0.87 -6.56
CA THR A 37 2.57 0.09 -5.34
C THR A 37 3.58 0.48 -4.26
N PHE A 38 3.15 0.52 -3.01
CA PHE A 38 4.04 0.80 -1.87
C PHE A 38 3.48 0.22 -0.56
N PRO A 39 4.36 -0.10 0.42
CA PRO A 39 3.95 -0.48 1.77
C PRO A 39 3.21 0.65 2.47
N GLY A 40 2.16 0.30 3.21
CA GLY A 40 1.36 1.21 4.02
C GLY A 40 0.01 1.55 3.41
N LYS A 41 -0.81 2.28 4.17
CA LYS A 41 -2.11 2.79 3.70
C LYS A 41 -1.98 4.25 3.30
N THR A 42 -2.10 4.56 2.02
CA THR A 42 -2.36 5.96 1.63
C THR A 42 -3.82 6.31 1.88
N LYS A 43 -4.06 7.28 2.77
CA LYS A 43 -5.29 8.06 2.76
C LYS A 43 -5.08 9.22 1.79
N VAL A 44 -5.97 9.33 0.81
CA VAL A 44 -6.15 10.59 0.07
C VAL A 44 -7.12 11.38 0.95
N ASN A 45 -6.65 12.47 1.56
CA ASN A 45 -7.54 13.47 2.13
C ASN A 45 -8.13 14.31 1.00
#